data_AF-A0A377J2F5-F1
#
_entry.id   AF-A0A377J2F5-F1
#
_cell.length_a   1.000
_cell.length_b   1.000
_cell.length_c   1.000
_cell.angle_alpha   90.00
_cell.angle_beta   90.00
_cell.angle_gamma   90.00
#
_symmetry.space_group_name_H-M   'P 1'
#
loop_
_entity.id
_entity.type
_entity.pdbx_description
1 polymer ?
#
loop_
_entity_poly.entity_id
_entity_poly.type
_entity_poly.pdbx_seq_one_letter_code
_entity_poly.pdbx_strand_id
1 'polypeptide(L)'
;MSYTYLHLAQEVLLDSAIPLQLGQIWNLAKQKGLDKKLESENPRKSVLATALHSPTRREAYNIFAFSKSPTLFGIIGKHEAIIPEAANNSQENENDKASKEQFERSLHPLFVKFARDELSLFCKTIFHEKSQKREKGINEWIHPDIVGVKFNIQDFKESKCQREILEFIHTFNYPKIELYSFELKVEIKSADLKKIYFQAVSNSSKDIFPSGVKL
;
A
#
# COMPACT_ATOMS: atom_id res chain seq x y z
N MET A 1 -0.85 -13.45 -38.06
CA MET A 1 -0.92 -12.20 -37.28
C MET A 1 0.21 -11.30 -37.75
N SER A 2 -0.04 -10.01 -37.97
CA SER A 2 0.99 -9.07 -38.40
C SER A 2 1.98 -8.74 -37.27
N TYR A 3 3.24 -8.49 -37.63
CA TYR A 3 4.27 -8.14 -36.67
C TYR A 3 4.08 -6.69 -36.19
N THR A 4 3.81 -6.50 -34.90
CA THR A 4 3.48 -5.18 -34.32
C THR A 4 4.63 -4.61 -33.49
N TYR A 5 4.55 -3.33 -33.14
CA TYR A 5 5.49 -2.67 -32.23
C TYR A 5 5.61 -3.35 -30.86
N LEU A 6 4.55 -4.03 -30.39
CA LEU A 6 4.58 -4.75 -29.13
C LEU A 6 5.30 -6.10 -29.23
N HIS A 7 5.22 -6.79 -30.38
CA HIS A 7 6.05 -7.96 -30.65
C HIS A 7 7.54 -7.59 -30.65
N LEU A 8 7.87 -6.48 -31.32
CA LEU A 8 9.23 -5.92 -31.32
C LEU A 8 9.71 -5.61 -29.90
N ALA A 9 8.89 -4.95 -29.08
CA ALA A 9 9.24 -4.65 -27.69
C ALA A 9 9.41 -5.94 -26.87
N GLN A 10 8.52 -6.90 -27.05
CA GLN A 10 8.56 -8.18 -26.33
C GLN A 10 9.83 -8.96 -26.65
N GLU A 11 10.22 -9.10 -27.92
CA GLU A 11 11.47 -9.77 -28.32
C GLU A 11 12.70 -9.11 -27.69
N VAL A 12 12.78 -7.78 -27.74
CA VAL A 12 13.91 -7.05 -27.13
C VAL A 12 13.96 -7.27 -25.62
N LEU A 13 12.81 -7.25 -24.95
CA LEU A 13 12.73 -7.43 -23.49
C LEU A 13 12.96 -8.88 -23.06
N LEU A 14 12.55 -9.85 -23.88
CA LEU A 14 12.84 -11.28 -23.69
C LEU A 14 14.33 -11.57 -23.86
N ASP A 15 15.05 -10.84 -24.70
CA ASP A 15 16.50 -11.02 -24.85
C ASP A 15 17.31 -10.24 -23.81
N SER A 16 16.76 -9.15 -23.26
CA SER A 16 17.42 -8.35 -22.23
C SER A 16 17.42 -9.05 -20.86
N ALA A 17 18.49 -8.86 -20.08
CA ALA A 17 18.57 -9.34 -18.69
C ALA A 17 18.00 -8.34 -17.67
N ILE A 18 17.77 -7.08 -18.08
CA ILE A 18 17.29 -5.99 -17.23
C ILE A 18 16.12 -5.25 -17.89
N PRO A 19 15.21 -4.61 -17.12
CA PRO A 19 14.23 -3.67 -17.66
C PRO A 19 14.90 -2.53 -18.44
N LEU A 20 14.28 -2.11 -19.54
CA LEU A 20 14.84 -1.12 -20.46
C LEU A 20 13.94 0.10 -20.62
N GLN A 21 14.55 1.26 -20.84
CA GLN A 21 13.82 2.47 -21.21
C GLN A 21 13.33 2.40 -22.66
N LEU A 22 12.27 3.14 -22.98
CA LEU A 22 11.75 3.29 -24.34
C LEU A 22 12.85 3.57 -25.40
N GLY A 23 13.83 4.44 -25.06
CA GLY A 23 14.95 4.75 -25.94
C GLY A 23 15.86 3.55 -26.20
N GLN A 24 16.16 2.79 -25.15
CA GLN A 24 17.02 1.61 -25.23
C GLN A 24 16.35 0.49 -26.04
N ILE A 25 15.05 0.25 -25.79
CA ILE A 25 14.26 -0.73 -26.55
C ILE A 25 14.30 -0.41 -28.04
N TRP A 26 14.07 0.85 -28.40
CA TRP A 26 14.08 1.29 -29.79
C TRP A 26 15.45 1.13 -30.46
N ASN A 27 16.53 1.52 -29.78
CA ASN A 27 17.87 1.43 -30.35
C ASN A 27 18.31 -0.03 -30.52
N LEU A 28 18.04 -0.89 -29.55
CA LEU A 28 18.34 -2.33 -29.64
C LEU A 28 17.53 -3.00 -30.74
N ALA A 29 16.25 -2.64 -30.89
CA ALA A 29 15.42 -3.14 -31.97
C ALA A 29 16.00 -2.80 -33.35
N LYS A 30 16.48 -1.56 -33.54
CA LYS A 30 17.16 -1.14 -34.77
C LYS A 30 18.47 -1.88 -35.01
N GLN A 31 19.27 -2.07 -33.96
CA GLN A 31 20.52 -2.83 -34.06
C GLN A 31 20.28 -4.28 -34.48
N LYS A 32 19.18 -4.89 -34.01
CA LYS A 32 18.75 -6.24 -34.40
C LYS A 32 17.98 -6.31 -35.73
N GLY A 33 17.71 -5.17 -36.37
CA GLY A 33 16.93 -5.11 -37.60
C GLY A 33 15.46 -5.51 -37.45
N LEU A 34 14.91 -5.45 -36.23
CA LEU A 34 13.50 -5.79 -35.96
C LEU A 34 12.54 -4.72 -36.48
N ASP A 35 13.02 -3.49 -36.66
CA ASP A 35 12.29 -2.39 -37.28
C ASP A 35 11.89 -2.70 -38.73
N LYS A 36 12.69 -3.49 -39.44
CA LYS A 36 12.40 -3.93 -40.82
C LYS A 36 11.30 -4.99 -40.92
N LYS A 37 10.96 -5.65 -39.81
CA LYS A 37 9.87 -6.63 -39.76
C LYS A 37 8.49 -5.96 -39.61
N LEU A 38 8.45 -4.67 -39.28
CA LEU A 38 7.20 -3.93 -39.17
C LEU A 38 6.64 -3.66 -40.57
N GLU A 39 5.31 -3.75 -40.71
CA GLU A 39 4.61 -3.45 -41.97
C GLU A 39 4.70 -1.96 -42.37
N SER A 40 5.22 -1.10 -41.50
CA SER A 40 5.36 0.32 -41.76
C SER A 40 6.67 0.61 -42.50
N GLU A 41 6.58 1.25 -43.67
CA GLU A 41 7.74 1.68 -44.46
C GLU A 41 8.71 2.60 -43.70
N ASN A 42 8.21 3.33 -42.69
CA ASN A 42 8.98 4.27 -41.89
C ASN A 42 8.63 4.14 -40.40
N PRO A 43 9.19 3.14 -39.70
CA PRO A 43 8.82 2.86 -38.33
C PRO A 43 9.34 3.94 -37.38
N ARG A 44 8.49 4.41 -36.47
CA ARG A 44 8.77 5.56 -35.59
C ARG A 44 8.78 5.16 -34.11
N LYS A 45 9.76 5.70 -33.37
CA LYS A 45 9.86 5.56 -31.91
C LYS A 45 8.61 6.08 -31.18
N SER A 46 7.96 7.12 -31.70
CA SER A 46 6.74 7.68 -31.10
C SER A 46 5.57 6.68 -31.11
N VAL A 47 5.45 5.85 -32.15
CA VAL A 47 4.39 4.83 -32.25
C VAL A 47 4.65 3.71 -31.25
N LEU A 48 5.92 3.31 -31.09
CA LEU A 48 6.34 2.41 -30.00
C LEU A 48 5.98 3.00 -28.63
N ALA A 49 6.23 4.29 -28.42
CA ALA A 49 5.87 4.98 -27.18
C ALA A 49 4.37 4.89 -26.90
N THR A 50 3.52 5.24 -27.88
CA THR A 50 2.06 5.16 -27.73
C THR A 50 1.59 3.74 -27.42
N ALA A 51 2.19 2.73 -28.09
CA ALA A 51 1.87 1.33 -27.82
C ALA A 51 2.29 0.90 -26.41
N LEU A 52 3.48 1.30 -25.94
CA LEU A 52 3.99 0.98 -24.61
C LEU A 52 3.36 1.79 -23.48
N HIS A 53 2.81 2.98 -23.72
CA HIS A 53 2.13 3.74 -22.67
C HIS A 53 0.66 3.32 -22.48
N SER A 54 0.10 2.48 -23.37
CA SER A 54 -1.22 1.88 -23.20
C SER A 54 -1.14 0.60 -22.34
N PRO A 55 -1.66 0.58 -21.10
CA PRO A 55 -1.55 -0.58 -20.22
C PRO A 55 -2.26 -1.82 -20.79
N THR A 56 -3.49 -1.64 -21.25
CA THR A 56 -4.34 -2.72 -21.80
C THR A 56 -3.69 -3.42 -23.00
N ARG A 57 -2.96 -2.68 -23.84
CA ARG A 57 -2.29 -3.26 -25.00
C ARG A 57 -1.06 -4.08 -24.62
N ARG A 58 -0.31 -3.66 -23.60
CA ARG A 58 0.91 -4.34 -23.17
C ARG A 58 0.67 -5.62 -22.37
N GLU A 59 -0.43 -5.67 -21.64
CA GLU A 59 -0.82 -6.85 -20.85
C GLU A 59 -0.92 -8.11 -21.72
N ALA A 60 -1.45 -7.97 -22.95
CA ALA A 60 -1.51 -9.04 -23.94
C ALA A 60 -0.13 -9.60 -24.37
N TYR A 61 0.95 -8.84 -24.12
CA TYR A 61 2.33 -9.21 -24.44
C TYR A 61 3.19 -9.44 -23.19
N ASN A 62 2.57 -9.50 -22.00
CA ASN A 62 3.24 -9.65 -20.72
C ASN A 62 4.32 -8.57 -20.45
N ILE A 63 4.11 -7.33 -20.94
CA ILE A 63 5.04 -6.21 -20.77
C ILE A 63 4.52 -5.27 -19.67
N PHE A 64 5.35 -4.97 -18.69
CA PHE A 64 4.99 -4.13 -17.54
C PHE A 64 5.96 -2.97 -17.37
N ALA A 65 5.49 -1.89 -16.74
CA ALA A 65 6.34 -0.76 -16.37
C ALA A 65 6.87 -0.98 -14.95
N PHE A 66 8.19 -1.00 -14.80
CA PHE A 66 8.90 -1.29 -13.55
C PHE A 66 9.31 -0.02 -12.80
N SER A 67 9.24 1.15 -13.43
CA SER A 67 9.55 2.44 -12.80
C SER A 67 8.73 3.57 -13.44
N LYS A 68 8.60 4.70 -12.72
CA LYS A 68 7.87 5.88 -13.19
C LYS A 68 8.79 6.91 -13.88
N SER A 69 10.00 7.13 -13.35
CA SER A 69 10.94 8.15 -13.85
C SER A 69 12.41 7.75 -13.62
N PRO A 70 13.18 7.40 -14.67
CA PRO A 70 12.74 7.14 -16.04
C PRO A 70 11.87 5.88 -16.10
N THR A 71 10.88 5.83 -17.00
CA THR A 71 10.02 4.63 -17.16
C THR A 71 10.81 3.48 -17.79
N LEU A 72 10.95 2.39 -17.04
CA LEU A 72 11.54 1.13 -17.48
C LEU A 72 10.45 0.12 -17.80
N PHE A 73 10.60 -0.61 -18.89
CA PHE A 73 9.69 -1.68 -19.30
C PHE A 73 10.40 -3.03 -19.18
N GLY A 74 9.66 -4.07 -18.77
CA GLY A 74 10.18 -5.43 -18.59
C GLY A 74 9.07 -6.47 -18.68
N ILE A 75 9.42 -7.73 -18.46
CA ILE A 75 8.52 -8.89 -18.49
C ILE A 75 8.45 -9.51 -17.10
N ILE A 76 7.23 -9.71 -16.57
CA ILE A 76 6.98 -10.36 -15.27
C ILE A 76 7.44 -11.83 -15.33
N GLY A 77 8.06 -12.33 -14.26
CA GLY A 77 8.72 -13.65 -14.19
C GLY A 77 10.19 -13.63 -14.61
N LYS A 78 10.61 -12.74 -15.52
CA LYS A 78 12.03 -12.59 -15.91
C LYS A 78 12.73 -11.43 -15.21
N HIS A 79 12.05 -10.30 -15.13
CA HIS A 79 12.61 -9.05 -14.58
C HIS A 79 12.08 -8.73 -13.17
N GLU A 80 11.38 -9.68 -12.56
CA GLU A 80 10.69 -9.54 -11.26
C GLU A 80 11.67 -9.36 -10.08
N ALA A 81 12.88 -9.90 -10.18
CA ALA A 81 13.96 -9.65 -9.21
C ALA A 81 14.57 -8.24 -9.32
N ILE A 82 14.22 -7.48 -10.36
CA ILE A 82 14.62 -6.10 -10.62
C ILE A 82 13.36 -5.24 -10.63
N ILE A 83 12.49 -5.43 -9.64
CA ILE A 83 11.61 -4.36 -9.19
C ILE A 83 12.54 -3.47 -8.37
N PRO A 84 12.96 -2.29 -8.88
CA PRO A 84 13.52 -1.31 -7.98
C PRO A 84 12.38 -0.99 -7.02
N GLU A 85 12.59 -1.17 -5.72
CA GLU A 85 11.76 -0.57 -4.67
C GLU A 85 11.61 0.97 -4.84
N ALA A 86 12.23 1.57 -5.85
CA ALA A 86 12.18 2.96 -6.27
C ALA A 86 10.94 3.36 -7.10
N ALA A 87 9.75 2.85 -6.76
CA ALA A 87 8.48 3.47 -7.18
C ALA A 87 7.73 4.17 -6.04
N ASN A 88 8.33 4.24 -4.83
CA ASN A 88 7.88 5.03 -3.68
C ASN A 88 9.05 5.66 -2.88
N ASN A 89 10.17 6.00 -3.52
CA ASN A 89 11.19 6.84 -2.88
C ASN A 89 11.09 8.26 -3.43
N SER A 90 10.22 9.06 -2.81
CA SER A 90 10.72 10.32 -2.28
C SER A 90 11.97 9.95 -1.48
N GLN A 91 13.17 10.32 -1.90
CA GLN A 91 14.34 10.19 -1.03
C GLN A 91 14.14 11.15 0.14
N GLU A 92 13.34 10.75 1.12
CA GLU A 92 13.49 11.21 2.49
C GLU A 92 14.72 10.44 2.98
N ASN A 93 15.80 11.13 3.37
CA ASN A 93 16.96 10.46 3.94
C ASN A 93 16.50 9.59 5.12
N GLU A 94 17.19 8.49 5.44
CA GLU A 94 16.81 7.65 6.60
C GLU A 94 16.71 8.49 7.89
N ASN A 95 17.53 9.54 8.00
CA ASN A 95 17.44 10.56 9.04
C ASN A 95 16.14 11.39 8.99
N ASP A 96 15.69 11.77 7.78
CA ASP A 96 14.45 12.54 7.60
C ASP A 96 13.23 11.68 7.94
N LYS A 97 13.22 10.41 7.53
CA LYS A 97 12.14 9.47 7.86
C LYS A 97 12.06 9.20 9.36
N ALA A 98 13.20 8.95 10.02
CA ALA A 98 13.24 8.79 11.47
C ALA A 98 12.79 10.06 12.20
N SER A 99 13.18 11.24 11.70
CA SER A 99 12.74 12.52 12.26
C SER A 99 11.23 12.75 12.10
N LYS A 100 10.66 12.31 10.97
CA LYS A 100 9.23 12.43 10.67
C LYS A 100 8.39 11.47 11.50
N GLU A 101 8.83 10.22 11.66
CA GLU A 101 8.18 9.25 12.56
C GLU A 101 8.25 9.71 14.02
N GLN A 102 9.38 10.31 14.44
CA GLN A 102 9.50 10.90 15.78
C GLN A 102 8.58 12.12 15.96
N PHE A 103 8.42 12.93 14.92
CA PHE A 103 7.50 14.06 14.94
C PHE A 103 6.04 13.60 14.97
N GLU A 104 5.64 12.62 14.16
CA GLU A 104 4.32 11.97 14.24
C GLU A 104 4.04 11.46 15.65
N ARG A 105 5.01 10.78 16.27
CA ARG A 105 4.90 10.28 17.64
C ARG A 105 4.68 11.40 18.65
N SER A 106 5.32 12.56 18.46
CA SER A 106 5.18 13.71 19.36
C SER A 106 3.75 14.28 19.39
N LEU A 107 2.94 14.00 18.36
CA LEU A 107 1.54 14.42 18.27
C LEU A 107 0.57 13.47 18.98
N HIS A 108 1.01 12.27 19.37
CA HIS A 108 0.13 11.28 20.01
C HIS A 108 -0.54 11.80 21.29
N PRO A 109 0.15 12.50 22.22
CA PRO A 109 -0.51 13.03 23.42
C PRO A 109 -1.62 14.03 23.09
N LEU A 110 -1.42 14.85 22.06
CA LEU A 110 -2.43 15.81 21.60
C LEU A 110 -3.65 15.07 21.02
N PHE A 111 -3.42 14.08 20.16
CA PHE A 111 -4.49 13.25 19.62
C PHE A 111 -5.24 12.48 20.72
N VAL A 112 -4.52 11.88 21.68
CA VAL A 112 -5.13 11.12 22.79
C VAL A 112 -6.01 12.03 23.65
N LYS A 113 -5.61 13.28 23.88
CA LYS A 113 -6.44 14.27 24.56
C LYS A 113 -7.70 14.59 23.75
N PHE A 114 -7.55 14.90 22.47
CA PHE A 114 -8.68 15.15 21.56
C PHE A 114 -9.64 13.96 21.52
N ALA A 115 -9.13 12.74 21.37
CA ALA A 115 -9.95 11.53 21.29
C ALA A 115 -10.72 11.27 22.60
N ARG A 116 -10.13 11.61 23.75
CA ARG A 116 -10.83 11.55 25.04
C ARG A 116 -11.96 12.59 25.11
N ASP A 117 -11.63 13.84 24.82
CA ASP A 117 -12.52 14.98 25.08
C ASP A 117 -13.67 15.04 24.06
N GLU A 118 -13.39 14.76 22.77
CA GLU A 118 -14.36 14.92 21.67
C GLU A 118 -14.99 13.59 21.24
N LEU A 119 -14.27 12.47 21.34
CA LEU A 119 -14.74 11.17 20.85
C LEU A 119 -15.13 10.20 21.99
N SER A 120 -14.92 10.58 23.25
CA SER A 120 -15.11 9.69 24.42
C SER A 120 -14.32 8.38 24.31
N LEU A 121 -13.15 8.43 23.66
CA LEU A 121 -12.25 7.30 23.48
C LEU A 121 -11.14 7.30 24.52
N PHE A 122 -10.93 6.16 25.16
CA PHE A 122 -9.76 5.93 25.99
C PHE A 122 -8.64 5.38 25.13
N CYS A 123 -7.71 6.24 24.74
CA CYS A 123 -6.63 5.90 23.82
C CYS A 123 -5.29 5.65 24.52
N LYS A 124 -4.50 4.73 23.94
CA LYS A 124 -3.13 4.45 24.35
C LYS A 124 -2.23 4.24 23.12
N THR A 125 -1.06 4.87 23.15
CA THR A 125 -0.04 4.71 22.13
C THR A 125 0.64 3.35 22.23
N ILE A 126 0.87 2.71 21.08
CA ILE A 126 1.62 1.46 20.96
C ILE A 126 3.05 1.77 20.54
N PHE A 127 4.02 1.27 21.31
CA PHE A 127 5.46 1.40 21.04
C PHE A 127 5.98 0.10 20.46
N HIS A 128 6.03 0.01 19.13
CA HIS A 128 6.44 -1.20 18.41
C HIS A 128 7.95 -1.48 18.50
N GLU A 129 8.77 -0.51 18.92
CA GLU A 129 10.23 -0.72 19.08
C GLU A 129 10.56 -1.75 20.18
N LYS A 130 9.59 -2.05 21.06
CA LYS A 130 9.73 -3.04 22.14
C LYS A 130 9.32 -4.45 21.72
N SER A 131 8.83 -4.66 20.50
CA SER A 131 8.40 -5.97 20.01
C SER A 131 9.60 -6.81 19.54
N GLN A 132 9.58 -8.12 19.81
CA GLN A 132 10.66 -9.02 19.38
C GLN A 132 10.67 -9.14 17.85
N LYS A 133 11.76 -8.70 17.22
CA LYS A 133 11.96 -8.80 15.77
C LYS A 133 11.98 -10.27 15.34
N ARG A 134 10.92 -10.71 14.67
CA ARG A 134 10.93 -11.91 13.80
C ARG A 134 11.40 -11.55 12.38
N GLU A 135 11.73 -12.57 11.59
CA GLU A 135 12.31 -12.48 10.24
C GLU A 135 11.69 -11.36 9.36
N LYS A 136 12.56 -10.71 8.58
CA LYS A 136 12.20 -9.62 7.66
C LYS A 136 11.03 -10.03 6.76
N GLY A 137 10.02 -9.18 6.66
CA GLY A 137 8.83 -9.37 5.81
C GLY A 137 7.52 -9.67 6.55
N ILE A 138 7.57 -10.12 7.80
CA ILE A 138 6.34 -10.46 8.57
C ILE A 138 5.86 -9.29 9.46
N ASN A 139 6.74 -8.31 9.72
CA ASN A 139 6.56 -7.31 10.78
C ASN A 139 6.26 -5.89 10.30
N GLU A 140 6.02 -5.67 9.01
CA GLU A 140 5.77 -4.31 8.52
C GLU A 140 4.34 -3.82 8.81
N TRP A 141 3.41 -4.72 9.17
CA TRP A 141 1.96 -4.45 9.21
C TRP A 141 1.27 -5.01 10.47
N ILE A 142 1.92 -4.92 11.63
CA ILE A 142 1.49 -5.68 12.83
C ILE A 142 0.86 -4.83 13.93
N HIS A 143 1.15 -3.53 14.01
CA HIS A 143 0.74 -2.72 15.15
C HIS A 143 0.22 -1.36 14.69
N PRO A 144 -0.96 -0.93 15.17
CA PRO A 144 -1.39 0.43 15.01
C PRO A 144 -0.54 1.39 15.84
N ASP A 145 -0.50 2.67 15.46
CA ASP A 145 0.16 3.71 16.24
C ASP A 145 -0.52 3.93 17.60
N ILE A 146 -1.86 3.94 17.60
CA ILE A 146 -2.69 4.19 18.78
C ILE A 146 -3.89 3.23 18.75
N VAL A 147 -4.23 2.68 19.92
CA VAL A 147 -5.46 1.92 20.14
C VAL A 147 -6.40 2.72 21.02
N GLY A 148 -7.68 2.70 20.71
CA GLY A 148 -8.74 3.35 21.47
C GLY A 148 -9.81 2.36 21.88
N VAL A 149 -10.43 2.59 23.05
CA VAL A 149 -11.62 1.87 23.46
C VAL A 149 -12.74 2.86 23.78
N LYS A 150 -13.92 2.61 23.23
CA LYS A 150 -15.16 3.29 23.58
C LYS A 150 -16.00 2.35 24.43
N PHE A 151 -16.39 2.82 25.60
CA PHE A 151 -17.36 2.13 26.43
C PHE A 151 -18.73 2.73 26.18
N ASN A 152 -19.61 2.00 25.49
CA ASN A 152 -20.99 2.43 25.24
C ASN A 152 -21.89 2.22 26.48
N ILE A 153 -21.33 2.49 27.67
CA ILE A 153 -21.95 2.22 28.98
C ILE A 153 -22.67 3.49 29.51
N GLN A 154 -22.77 4.54 28.68
CA GLN A 154 -23.38 5.82 29.08
C GLN A 154 -24.85 5.66 29.54
N ASP A 155 -25.56 4.62 29.08
CA ASP A 155 -26.97 4.40 29.44
C ASP A 155 -27.20 3.66 30.78
N PHE A 156 -26.15 3.25 31.52
CA PHE A 156 -26.31 2.42 32.73
C PHE A 156 -26.10 3.17 34.04
N LYS A 157 -25.77 4.45 33.98
CA LYS A 157 -25.67 5.29 35.18
C LYS A 157 -27.02 5.94 35.41
N GLU A 158 -27.70 5.47 36.46
CA GLU A 158 -28.92 6.04 37.04
C GLU A 158 -30.26 5.47 36.55
N SER A 159 -30.55 4.21 36.89
CA SER A 159 -31.92 3.81 37.24
C SER A 159 -31.92 2.44 37.93
N LYS A 160 -32.87 2.23 38.86
CA LYS A 160 -33.07 0.97 39.60
C LYS A 160 -33.36 -0.25 38.71
N CYS A 161 -33.54 -0.06 37.40
CA CYS A 161 -33.87 -1.06 36.39
C CYS A 161 -32.63 -1.59 35.63
N GLN A 162 -31.49 -1.76 36.31
CA GLN A 162 -30.23 -2.16 35.66
C GLN A 162 -30.23 -3.61 35.14
N ARG A 163 -30.92 -4.55 35.81
CA ARG A 163 -30.87 -5.98 35.44
C ARG A 163 -31.66 -6.30 34.18
N GLU A 164 -32.88 -5.78 34.06
CA GLU A 164 -33.78 -6.05 32.92
C GLU A 164 -33.24 -5.45 31.62
N ILE A 165 -32.67 -4.23 31.69
CA ILE A 165 -32.05 -3.56 30.53
C ILE A 165 -30.74 -4.28 30.11
N LEU A 166 -29.94 -4.76 31.08
CA LEU A 166 -28.74 -5.55 30.79
C LEU A 166 -29.08 -6.91 30.15
N GLU A 167 -30.14 -7.59 30.62
CA GLU A 167 -30.63 -8.83 30.03
C GLU A 167 -31.21 -8.62 28.63
N PHE A 168 -31.95 -7.52 28.41
CA PHE A 168 -32.44 -7.11 27.09
C PHE A 168 -31.27 -6.87 26.12
N ILE A 169 -30.26 -6.08 26.50
CA ILE A 169 -29.08 -5.82 25.66
C ILE A 169 -28.27 -7.10 25.39
N HIS A 170 -28.18 -8.01 26.37
CA HIS A 170 -27.58 -9.32 26.19
C HIS A 170 -28.36 -10.19 25.19
N THR A 171 -29.68 -10.01 25.12
CA THR A 171 -30.54 -10.69 24.14
C THR A 171 -30.31 -10.19 22.71
N PHE A 172 -29.93 -8.91 22.55
CA PHE A 172 -29.71 -8.27 21.23
C PHE A 172 -28.24 -8.20 20.79
N ASN A 173 -27.31 -8.76 21.56
CA ASN A 173 -25.89 -8.84 21.23
C ASN A 173 -25.23 -7.48 20.90
N TYR A 174 -25.68 -6.41 21.56
CA TYR A 174 -25.14 -5.07 21.31
C TYR A 174 -23.70 -4.98 21.88
N PRO A 175 -22.69 -4.59 21.10
CA PRO A 175 -21.32 -4.54 21.57
C PRO A 175 -21.17 -3.45 22.63
N LYS A 176 -20.91 -3.88 23.87
CA LYS A 176 -20.69 -2.99 25.03
C LYS A 176 -19.39 -2.18 24.92
N ILE A 177 -18.51 -2.59 24.03
CA ILE A 177 -17.16 -2.07 23.86
C ILE A 177 -16.87 -1.99 22.35
N GLU A 178 -16.44 -0.82 21.88
CA GLU A 178 -15.91 -0.64 20.54
C GLU A 178 -14.41 -0.42 20.61
N LEU A 179 -13.66 -1.14 19.78
CA LEU A 179 -12.22 -0.98 19.65
C LEU A 179 -11.89 -0.18 18.39
N TYR A 180 -10.95 0.73 18.54
CA TYR A 180 -10.46 1.59 17.48
C TYR A 180 -8.96 1.40 17.33
N SER A 181 -8.50 1.45 16.09
CA SER A 181 -7.08 1.52 15.74
C SER A 181 -6.87 2.78 14.92
N PHE A 182 -5.78 3.49 15.20
CA PHE A 182 -5.44 4.74 14.52
C PHE A 182 -4.01 4.67 14.00
N GLU A 183 -3.85 5.18 12.79
CA GLU A 183 -2.57 5.51 12.14
C GLU A 183 -2.47 7.02 12.05
N LEU A 184 -1.42 7.62 12.62
CA LEU A 184 -1.26 9.06 12.60
C LEU A 184 -0.16 9.44 11.60
N LYS A 185 -0.52 10.28 10.62
CA LYS A 185 0.41 10.80 9.62
C LYS A 185 0.36 12.31 9.59
N VAL A 186 1.54 12.95 9.55
CA VAL A 186 1.63 14.42 9.45
C VAL A 186 1.20 14.90 8.06
N GLU A 187 1.46 14.10 7.03
CA GLU A 187 1.10 14.38 5.65
C GLU A 187 0.71 13.10 4.93
N ILE A 188 -0.34 13.14 4.12
CA ILE A 188 -0.76 12.03 3.24
C ILE A 188 -0.68 12.49 1.79
N LYS A 189 0.26 11.92 1.03
CA LYS A 189 0.41 12.16 -0.41
C LYS A 189 -0.40 11.14 -1.21
N SER A 190 -0.90 11.52 -2.38
CA SER A 190 -1.69 10.60 -3.24
C SER A 190 -0.93 9.32 -3.62
N ALA A 191 0.40 9.39 -3.71
CA ALA A 191 1.25 8.22 -3.97
C ALA A 191 1.21 7.20 -2.82
N ASP A 192 1.11 7.66 -1.58
CA ASP A 192 1.16 6.85 -0.36
C ASP A 192 -0.22 6.49 0.20
N LEU A 193 -1.27 7.16 -0.27
CA LEU A 193 -2.65 6.96 0.21
C LEU A 193 -3.06 5.48 0.20
N LYS A 194 -2.78 4.76 -0.90
CA LYS A 194 -3.11 3.34 -1.02
C LYS A 194 -2.40 2.52 0.06
N LYS A 195 -1.11 2.81 0.29
CA LYS A 195 -0.29 2.13 1.31
C LYS A 195 -0.81 2.41 2.72
N ILE A 196 -1.05 3.68 3.06
CA ILE A 196 -1.56 4.11 4.37
C ILE A 196 -2.95 3.52 4.63
N TYR A 197 -3.82 3.50 3.61
CA TYR A 197 -5.13 2.88 3.70
C TYR A 197 -5.04 1.40 4.04
N PHE A 198 -4.23 0.62 3.28
CA PHE A 198 -4.08 -0.80 3.57
C PHE A 198 -3.43 -1.05 4.94
N GLN A 199 -2.57 -0.14 5.41
CA GLN A 199 -1.95 -0.23 6.73
C GLN A 199 -3.02 -0.13 7.83
N ALA A 200 -3.86 0.89 7.76
CA ALA A 200 -4.96 1.09 8.71
C ALA A 200 -5.95 -0.09 8.68
N VAL A 201 -6.34 -0.55 7.49
CA VAL A 201 -7.27 -1.67 7.32
C VAL A 201 -6.69 -2.98 7.86
N SER A 202 -5.41 -3.25 7.61
CA SER A 202 -4.75 -4.45 8.13
C SER A 202 -4.68 -4.44 9.65
N ASN A 203 -4.40 -3.27 10.24
CA ASN A 203 -4.35 -3.08 11.69
C ASN A 203 -5.73 -3.18 12.36
N SER A 204 -6.82 -2.87 11.66
CA SER A 204 -8.19 -3.03 12.16
C SER A 204 -8.78 -4.42 11.93
N SER A 205 -8.29 -5.18 10.93
CA SER A 205 -8.88 -6.45 10.50
C SER A 205 -8.24 -7.68 11.14
N LYS A 206 -7.07 -7.56 11.77
CA LYS A 206 -6.51 -8.67 12.55
C LYS A 206 -7.42 -8.87 13.75
N ASP A 207 -8.10 -10.01 13.81
CA ASP A 207 -8.80 -10.47 14.99
C ASP A 207 -7.85 -10.39 16.21
N ILE A 208 -7.96 -9.29 16.96
CA ILE A 208 -7.24 -9.08 18.23
C ILE A 208 -7.79 -10.03 19.31
N PHE A 209 -8.85 -10.79 19.00
CA PHE A 209 -9.42 -11.78 19.89
C PHE A 209 -9.14 -13.20 19.37
N PRO A 210 -8.58 -14.09 20.20
CA PRO A 210 -8.49 -15.49 19.84
C PRO A 210 -9.89 -16.01 19.47
N SER A 211 -9.93 -16.73 18.36
CA SER A 211 -11.09 -17.46 17.84
C SER A 211 -11.80 -18.21 18.99
N GLY A 212 -12.86 -17.62 19.54
CA GLY A 212 -13.48 -18.13 20.75
C GLY A 212 -14.45 -17.17 21.44
N VAL A 213 -14.29 -15.86 21.28
CA VAL A 213 -15.32 -14.91 21.70
C VAL A 213 -16.25 -14.64 20.52
N LYS A 214 -17.26 -15.51 20.38
CA LYS A 214 -18.49 -15.11 19.68
C LYS A 214 -19.19 -14.12 20.60
N LEU A 215 -19.50 -12.94 20.07
CA LEU A 215 -20.57 -12.10 20.61
C LEU A 215 -21.83 -12.95 20.69
#